data_AF-A0A970HR92-F1
#
_entry.id   AF-A0A970HR92-F1
#
_cell.length_a   1.000
_cell.length_b   1.000
_cell.length_c   1.000
_cell.angle_alpha   90.00
_cell.angle_beta   90.00
_cell.angle_gamma   90.00
#
_symmetry.space_group_name_H-M   'P 1'
#
loop_
_entity.id
_entity.type
_entity.pdbx_description
1 polymer ?
#
loop_
_entity_poly.entity_id
_entity_poly.type
_entity_poly.pdbx_seq_one_letter_code
_entity_poly.pdbx_strand_id
1 'polypeptide(L)'
;MNVRPGLKGIWVAAVVACLLLLSAAAGAQNQIPPGYLLTAENQYLELYLNDEEAKLIVRHKESGEIWWTNPDTTGHTIASLWHSHMNSQVVVEYTDAKKRTDRRTDNVDQEAIVSYQPIPNGVKITFTMEALGFIIPIEYTLGDNYLEVRVRDEDLKETSEYIIVNMWLVPFFGSVPDTEEGYMVIPDGSGAVAYFRKDHPEYNAHFEEWVYGRDTFRLGRFTIGQDVFWRETARDVGMPIFGMVHGNKAFLGVITEGDFDARIVASPAGYIVNFYRTFANFSVRKEYQAPLSRTNRVPTKESQRIATDRAVRYYFLVGDEANYIGMANTYRSYLQERFHIAGRMNMKDDVAPFHLRIFMSIMKPGLLWDQLVVMTTFEQAREIVEALMEAGVDHMDITLVGWQKGGLGERLPHRLPAEPKLGGDKGLAEFTAWAQSQGFRVFLEDNYVDAFEVNGGFNTRHDVARTPAKLPLSQGDHYILSPLVAFERFARRDIPEMAKRYGVDGL
;
A
#
# COMPACT_ATOMS: atom_id res chain seq x y z
N MET A 1 -69.87 44.03 -17.21
CA MET A 1 -68.41 43.85 -17.37
C MET A 1 -68.00 42.64 -16.56
N ASN A 2 -67.64 41.56 -17.24
CA ASN A 2 -67.23 40.28 -16.63
C ASN A 2 -65.76 40.34 -16.22
N VAL A 3 -65.48 40.00 -14.97
CA VAL A 3 -64.12 39.76 -14.46
C VAL A 3 -63.84 38.26 -14.54
N ARG A 4 -62.82 37.87 -15.30
CA ARG A 4 -62.31 36.49 -15.39
C ARG A 4 -61.38 36.18 -14.21
N PRO A 5 -61.42 34.98 -13.60
CA PRO A 5 -60.42 34.55 -12.62
C PRO A 5 -59.16 34.04 -13.33
N GLY A 6 -58.00 34.56 -12.93
CA GLY A 6 -56.69 34.26 -13.52
C GLY A 6 -55.91 33.14 -12.83
N LEU A 7 -55.48 32.15 -13.62
CA LEU A 7 -54.08 31.72 -13.82
C LEU A 7 -53.14 31.46 -12.62
N LYS A 8 -53.63 31.24 -11.40
CA LYS A 8 -52.78 30.84 -10.26
C LYS A 8 -52.69 29.33 -9.99
N GLY A 9 -53.48 28.50 -10.68
CA GLY A 9 -53.54 27.05 -10.45
C GLY A 9 -52.58 26.17 -11.27
N ILE A 10 -51.99 26.70 -12.37
CA ILE A 10 -51.28 25.86 -13.36
C ILE A 10 -49.77 25.78 -13.07
N TRP A 11 -49.17 26.79 -12.44
CA TRP A 11 -47.73 26.79 -12.13
C TRP A 11 -47.36 25.95 -10.90
N VAL A 12 -48.25 25.85 -9.90
CA VAL A 12 -47.99 25.02 -8.70
C VAL A 12 -48.11 23.53 -9.02
N ALA A 13 -49.05 23.14 -9.88
CA ALA A 13 -49.19 21.74 -10.32
C ALA A 13 -48.01 21.28 -11.21
N ALA A 14 -47.46 22.15 -12.07
CA ALA A 14 -46.30 21.82 -12.90
C ALA A 14 -44.99 21.69 -12.09
N VAL A 15 -44.79 22.53 -11.07
CA VAL A 15 -43.61 22.44 -10.18
C VAL A 15 -43.69 21.23 -9.25
N VAL A 16 -44.87 20.89 -8.74
CA VAL A 16 -45.08 19.68 -7.93
C VAL A 16 -44.98 18.42 -8.79
N ALA A 17 -45.45 18.42 -10.03
CA ALA A 17 -45.27 17.30 -10.97
C ALA A 17 -43.80 17.13 -11.39
N CYS A 18 -43.05 18.22 -11.62
CA CYS A 18 -41.60 18.14 -11.87
C CYS A 18 -40.81 17.66 -10.65
N LEU A 19 -41.17 18.07 -9.43
CA LEU A 19 -40.54 17.57 -8.19
C LEU A 19 -40.89 16.10 -7.91
N LEU A 20 -42.12 15.66 -8.23
CA LEU A 20 -42.54 14.26 -8.13
C LEU A 20 -41.89 13.38 -9.21
N LEU A 21 -41.65 13.92 -10.42
CA LEU A 21 -40.90 13.24 -11.48
C LEU A 21 -39.39 13.19 -11.19
N LEU A 22 -38.82 14.21 -10.54
CA LEU A 22 -37.44 14.21 -10.05
C LEU A 22 -37.26 13.25 -8.86
N SER A 23 -38.24 13.15 -7.95
CA SER A 23 -38.19 12.16 -6.86
C SER A 23 -38.43 10.73 -7.35
N ALA A 24 -39.25 10.54 -8.40
CA ALA A 24 -39.45 9.23 -9.01
C ALA A 24 -38.23 8.77 -9.84
N ALA A 25 -37.50 9.71 -10.47
CA ALA A 25 -36.26 9.41 -11.19
C ALA A 25 -35.10 9.10 -10.21
N ALA A 26 -34.98 9.82 -9.10
CA ALA A 26 -34.00 9.50 -8.05
C ALA A 26 -34.32 8.18 -7.31
N GLY A 27 -35.61 7.83 -7.20
CA GLY A 27 -36.06 6.57 -6.58
C GLY A 27 -35.90 5.31 -7.44
N ALA A 28 -35.57 5.44 -8.73
CA ALA A 28 -35.37 4.29 -9.62
C ALA A 28 -33.92 3.79 -9.62
N GLN A 29 -32.94 4.63 -9.29
CA GLN A 29 -31.51 4.33 -9.39
C GLN A 29 -30.97 3.48 -8.21
N ASN A 30 -31.71 3.44 -7.10
CA ASN A 30 -31.35 2.74 -5.86
C ASN A 30 -32.23 1.49 -5.58
N GLN A 31 -32.86 0.93 -6.61
CA GLN A 31 -33.61 -0.32 -6.49
C GLN A 31 -32.71 -1.52 -6.81
N ILE A 32 -32.85 -2.57 -6.01
CA ILE A 32 -32.20 -3.86 -6.28
C ILE A 32 -32.85 -4.46 -7.54
N PRO A 33 -32.07 -4.79 -8.59
CA PRO A 33 -32.63 -5.36 -9.80
C PRO A 33 -33.29 -6.72 -9.57
N PRO A 34 -34.22 -7.14 -10.46
CA PRO A 34 -34.71 -8.51 -10.49
C PRO A 34 -33.55 -9.51 -10.60
N GLY A 35 -33.70 -10.68 -9.96
CA GLY A 35 -32.69 -11.75 -9.97
C GLY A 35 -31.64 -11.66 -8.85
N TYR A 36 -31.58 -10.55 -8.12
CA TYR A 36 -30.71 -10.42 -6.94
C TYR A 36 -31.46 -10.83 -5.66
N LEU A 37 -30.96 -11.87 -4.98
CA LEU A 37 -31.53 -12.42 -3.76
C LEU A 37 -30.75 -11.97 -2.52
N LEU A 38 -31.47 -11.54 -1.48
CA LEU A 38 -30.87 -11.16 -0.20
C LEU A 38 -30.15 -12.37 0.42
N THR A 39 -28.85 -12.24 0.66
CA THR A 39 -27.96 -13.32 1.10
C THR A 39 -27.46 -13.10 2.53
N ALA A 40 -27.22 -11.85 2.92
CA ALA A 40 -26.86 -11.47 4.28
C ALA A 40 -27.29 -10.04 4.57
N GLU A 41 -27.53 -9.70 5.83
CA GLU A 41 -27.76 -8.32 6.27
C GLU A 41 -27.32 -8.09 7.71
N ASN A 42 -27.12 -6.84 8.07
CA ASN A 42 -26.95 -6.39 9.45
C ASN A 42 -27.67 -5.05 9.68
N GLN A 43 -27.25 -4.29 10.69
CA GLN A 43 -27.87 -2.99 11.01
C GLN A 43 -27.58 -1.90 9.95
N TYR A 44 -26.48 -2.00 9.20
CA TYR A 44 -26.03 -0.97 8.24
C TYR A 44 -26.16 -1.41 6.78
N LEU A 45 -25.94 -2.71 6.49
CA LEU A 45 -25.74 -3.22 5.13
C LEU A 45 -26.63 -4.42 4.81
N GLU A 46 -26.92 -4.57 3.53
CA GLU A 46 -27.51 -5.76 2.93
C GLU A 46 -26.63 -6.22 1.76
N LEU A 47 -26.42 -7.53 1.66
CA LEU A 47 -25.69 -8.20 0.59
C LEU A 47 -26.67 -9.00 -0.25
N TYR A 48 -26.70 -8.72 -1.55
CA TYR A 48 -27.51 -9.42 -2.53
C TYR A 48 -26.64 -10.19 -3.51
N LEU A 49 -27.10 -11.36 -3.94
CA LEU A 49 -26.43 -12.24 -4.89
C LEU A 49 -27.35 -12.51 -6.09
N ASN A 50 -26.83 -12.36 -7.30
CA ASN A 50 -27.37 -13.00 -8.49
C ASN A 50 -26.56 -14.28 -8.73
N ASP A 51 -27.20 -15.44 -8.56
CA ASP A 51 -26.57 -16.76 -8.63
C ASP A 51 -26.45 -17.32 -10.06
N GLU A 52 -27.13 -16.73 -11.04
CA GLU A 52 -26.96 -17.03 -12.46
C GLU A 52 -25.67 -16.40 -13.01
N GLU A 53 -25.36 -15.17 -12.58
CA GLU A 53 -24.20 -14.39 -13.08
C GLU A 53 -23.01 -14.35 -12.08
N ALA A 54 -23.18 -14.89 -10.87
CA ALA A 54 -22.22 -14.80 -9.77
C ALA A 54 -21.80 -13.35 -9.44
N LYS A 55 -22.76 -12.41 -9.50
CA LYS A 55 -22.55 -10.98 -9.20
C LYS A 55 -23.18 -10.60 -7.88
N LEU A 56 -22.57 -9.66 -7.16
CA LEU A 56 -23.05 -9.20 -5.88
C LEU A 56 -23.31 -7.70 -5.85
N ILE A 57 -24.26 -7.33 -5.01
CA ILE A 57 -24.61 -5.95 -4.70
C ILE A 57 -24.54 -5.77 -3.18
N VAL A 58 -23.93 -4.67 -2.74
CA VAL A 58 -24.08 -4.19 -1.37
C VAL A 58 -24.98 -2.96 -1.36
N ARG A 59 -26.01 -2.96 -0.51
CA ARG A 59 -26.87 -1.80 -0.26
C ARG A 59 -26.64 -1.27 1.15
N HIS A 60 -26.41 0.03 1.26
CA HIS A 60 -26.41 0.73 2.55
C HIS A 60 -27.86 1.06 2.93
N LYS A 61 -28.31 0.57 4.09
CA LYS A 61 -29.74 0.53 4.46
C LYS A 61 -30.33 1.92 4.69
N GLU A 62 -29.58 2.82 5.32
CA GLU A 62 -30.09 4.15 5.67
C GLU A 62 -30.19 5.07 4.45
N SER A 63 -29.16 5.11 3.60
CA SER A 63 -29.14 5.98 2.41
C SER A 63 -29.80 5.34 1.18
N GLY A 64 -29.92 4.01 1.15
CA GLY A 64 -30.34 3.26 -0.03
C GLY A 64 -29.27 3.16 -1.13
N GLU A 65 -28.06 3.70 -0.91
CA GLU A 65 -26.98 3.66 -1.90
C GLU A 65 -26.50 2.24 -2.17
N ILE A 66 -26.15 1.98 -3.43
CA ILE A 66 -25.77 0.66 -3.93
C ILE A 66 -24.34 0.66 -4.48
N TRP A 67 -23.57 -0.39 -4.17
CA TRP A 67 -22.29 -0.72 -4.78
C TRP A 67 -22.34 -2.10 -5.43
N TRP A 68 -21.65 -2.23 -6.55
CA TRP A 68 -21.67 -3.42 -7.39
C TRP A 68 -20.27 -4.02 -7.47
N THR A 69 -20.19 -5.35 -7.50
CA THR A 69 -18.93 -6.05 -7.81
C THR A 69 -18.51 -5.86 -9.27
N ASN A 70 -19.48 -5.63 -10.15
CA ASN A 70 -19.31 -5.52 -11.60
C ASN A 70 -20.18 -4.38 -12.13
N PRO A 71 -19.69 -3.57 -13.07
CA PRO A 71 -20.43 -2.45 -13.63
C PRO A 71 -21.49 -2.96 -14.61
N ASP A 72 -22.51 -2.14 -14.83
CA ASP A 72 -23.38 -2.31 -15.99
C ASP A 72 -22.60 -1.93 -17.25
N THR A 73 -22.47 -2.88 -18.17
CA THR A 73 -21.79 -2.69 -19.47
C THR A 73 -22.76 -2.38 -20.60
N THR A 74 -24.07 -2.31 -20.32
CA THR A 74 -25.12 -2.09 -21.32
C THR A 74 -24.88 -0.77 -22.07
N GLY A 75 -24.83 -0.83 -23.40
CA GLY A 75 -24.61 0.34 -24.24
C GLY A 75 -23.16 0.80 -24.39
N HIS A 76 -22.20 0.13 -23.74
CA HIS A 76 -20.77 0.42 -23.91
C HIS A 76 -20.12 -0.53 -24.92
N THR A 77 -19.30 0.01 -25.83
CA THR A 77 -18.53 -0.81 -26.77
C THR A 77 -17.22 -1.24 -26.11
N ILE A 78 -17.09 -2.52 -25.78
CA ILE A 78 -15.94 -3.07 -25.05
C ILE A 78 -15.37 -4.26 -25.82
N ALA A 79 -14.05 -4.34 -25.93
CA ALA A 79 -13.38 -5.51 -26.52
C ALA A 79 -13.69 -6.79 -25.73
N SER A 80 -13.87 -7.93 -26.39
CA SER A 80 -14.36 -9.18 -25.78
C SER A 80 -13.59 -9.60 -24.52
N LEU A 81 -12.26 -9.55 -24.54
CA LEU A 81 -11.42 -9.87 -23.37
C LEU A 81 -11.78 -9.00 -22.15
N TRP A 82 -11.96 -7.71 -22.36
CA TRP A 82 -12.30 -6.78 -21.28
C TRP A 82 -13.74 -6.89 -20.86
N HIS A 83 -14.64 -7.27 -21.76
CA HIS A 83 -16.00 -7.61 -21.41
C HIS A 83 -16.04 -8.78 -20.40
N SER A 84 -15.19 -9.80 -20.60
CA SER A 84 -15.04 -10.90 -19.65
C SER A 84 -14.52 -10.42 -18.29
N HIS A 85 -13.42 -9.66 -18.27
CA HIS A 85 -12.86 -9.10 -17.04
C HIS A 85 -13.84 -8.20 -16.28
N MET A 86 -14.68 -7.44 -16.99
CA MET A 86 -15.69 -6.57 -16.36
C MET A 86 -16.81 -7.38 -15.70
N ASN A 87 -17.05 -8.61 -16.13
CA ASN A 87 -18.07 -9.49 -15.56
C ASN A 87 -17.49 -10.54 -14.59
N SER A 88 -16.18 -10.53 -14.33
CA SER A 88 -15.52 -11.50 -13.47
C SER A 88 -15.46 -11.05 -12.00
N GLN A 89 -15.49 -12.01 -11.08
CA GLN A 89 -15.16 -11.78 -9.66
C GLN A 89 -13.66 -11.92 -9.41
N VAL A 90 -12.97 -12.68 -10.25
CA VAL A 90 -11.54 -12.92 -10.14
C VAL A 90 -10.89 -12.98 -11.51
N VAL A 91 -9.76 -12.29 -11.65
CA VAL A 91 -8.87 -12.41 -12.80
C VAL A 91 -7.57 -13.02 -12.29
N VAL A 92 -7.06 -14.04 -12.98
CA VAL A 92 -5.81 -14.72 -12.61
C VAL A 92 -4.78 -14.56 -13.71
N GLU A 93 -3.56 -14.25 -13.30
CA GLU A 93 -2.38 -14.41 -14.14
C GLU A 93 -1.73 -15.74 -13.76
N TYR A 94 -1.42 -16.56 -14.76
CA TYR A 94 -0.92 -17.92 -14.58
C TYR A 94 0.14 -18.25 -15.62
N THR A 95 0.93 -19.27 -15.36
CA THR A 95 1.91 -19.80 -16.32
C THR A 95 1.80 -21.31 -16.39
N ASP A 96 2.26 -21.87 -17.51
CA ASP A 96 2.51 -23.30 -17.63
C ASP A 96 3.73 -23.74 -16.80
N ALA A 97 3.97 -25.05 -16.74
CA ALA A 97 5.08 -25.68 -16.03
C ALA A 97 6.47 -25.16 -16.42
N LYS A 98 6.63 -24.51 -17.58
CA LYS A 98 7.91 -23.92 -18.00
C LYS A 98 8.17 -22.57 -17.33
N LYS A 99 7.15 -21.92 -16.77
CA LYS A 99 7.25 -20.65 -16.03
C LYS A 99 7.91 -19.51 -16.81
N ARG A 100 7.61 -19.41 -18.11
CA ARG A 100 8.27 -18.45 -19.03
C ARG A 100 7.39 -17.30 -19.49
N THR A 101 6.09 -17.55 -19.61
CA THR A 101 5.16 -16.59 -20.20
C THR A 101 3.88 -16.63 -19.39
N ASP A 102 3.59 -15.50 -18.77
CA ASP A 102 2.35 -15.31 -18.04
C ASP A 102 1.21 -15.12 -19.06
N ARG A 103 0.10 -15.78 -18.77
CA ARG A 103 -1.19 -15.64 -19.45
C ARG A 103 -2.19 -15.11 -18.44
N ARG A 104 -3.25 -14.47 -18.93
CA ARG A 104 -4.33 -13.95 -18.09
C ARG A 104 -5.64 -14.59 -18.50
N THR A 105 -6.47 -14.92 -17.52
CA THR A 105 -7.85 -15.39 -17.72
C THR A 105 -8.70 -14.99 -16.51
N ASP A 106 -9.98 -15.35 -16.53
CA ASP A 106 -10.92 -15.04 -15.48
C ASP A 106 -12.05 -16.08 -15.42
N ASN A 107 -12.92 -15.97 -14.42
CA ASN A 107 -14.00 -16.95 -14.22
C ASN A 107 -15.08 -16.95 -15.31
N VAL A 108 -15.22 -15.88 -16.09
CA VAL A 108 -16.20 -15.79 -17.18
C VAL A 108 -15.62 -16.38 -18.47
N ASP A 109 -14.37 -16.04 -18.79
CA ASP A 109 -13.64 -16.55 -19.98
C ASP A 109 -13.45 -18.06 -19.94
N GLN A 110 -13.26 -18.62 -18.73
CA GLN A 110 -13.13 -20.06 -18.52
C GLN A 110 -14.47 -20.79 -18.34
N GLU A 111 -15.60 -20.09 -18.48
CA GLU A 111 -16.95 -20.65 -18.25
C GLU A 111 -16.99 -21.44 -16.92
N ALA A 112 -16.47 -20.83 -15.85
CA ALA A 112 -16.19 -21.55 -14.61
C ALA A 112 -17.46 -22.17 -14.03
N ILE A 113 -17.36 -23.41 -13.55
CA ILE A 113 -18.44 -24.03 -12.78
C ILE A 113 -18.50 -23.33 -11.41
N VAL A 114 -19.63 -22.69 -11.12
CA VAL A 114 -19.83 -21.91 -9.90
C VAL A 114 -20.65 -22.71 -8.89
N SER A 115 -20.21 -22.70 -7.63
CA SER A 115 -21.00 -23.23 -6.51
C SER A 115 -21.05 -22.23 -5.36
N TYR A 116 -22.17 -22.27 -4.64
CA TYR A 116 -22.49 -21.31 -3.59
C TYR A 116 -22.67 -22.03 -2.26
N GLN A 117 -22.03 -21.52 -1.22
CA GLN A 117 -22.17 -22.00 0.14
C GLN A 117 -22.51 -20.82 1.06
N PRO A 118 -23.69 -20.79 1.69
CA PRO A 118 -23.98 -19.80 2.73
C PRO A 118 -22.98 -19.92 3.88
N ILE A 119 -22.49 -18.78 4.36
CA ILE A 119 -21.60 -18.68 5.52
C ILE A 119 -22.13 -17.60 6.48
N PRO A 120 -21.70 -17.55 7.74
CA PRO A 120 -22.12 -16.49 8.64
C PRO A 120 -21.89 -15.11 8.04
N ASN A 121 -22.95 -14.28 8.02
CA ASN A 121 -22.96 -12.93 7.47
C ASN A 121 -22.54 -12.84 5.98
N GLY A 122 -22.70 -13.91 5.19
CA GLY A 122 -22.20 -13.87 3.82
C GLY A 122 -22.41 -15.13 2.98
N VAL A 123 -21.63 -15.22 1.90
CA VAL A 123 -21.60 -16.36 0.99
C VAL A 123 -20.16 -16.67 0.58
N LYS A 124 -19.83 -17.95 0.47
CA LYS A 124 -18.63 -18.45 -0.18
C LYS A 124 -19.00 -18.90 -1.59
N ILE A 125 -18.33 -18.32 -2.58
CA ILE A 125 -18.52 -18.64 -4.00
C ILE A 125 -17.26 -19.33 -4.49
N THR A 126 -17.40 -20.55 -5.03
CA THR A 126 -16.27 -21.31 -5.55
C THR A 126 -16.32 -21.38 -7.06
N PHE A 127 -15.28 -20.85 -7.71
CA PHE A 127 -15.09 -20.89 -9.15
C PHE A 127 -14.18 -22.04 -9.53
N THR A 128 -14.68 -22.99 -10.32
CA THR A 128 -13.90 -24.13 -10.84
C THR A 128 -13.65 -23.95 -12.33
N MET A 129 -12.40 -23.66 -12.69
CA MET A 129 -11.95 -23.52 -14.08
C MET A 129 -11.32 -24.84 -14.53
N GLU A 130 -12.14 -25.78 -15.01
CA GLU A 130 -11.72 -27.16 -15.27
C GLU A 130 -10.56 -27.27 -16.26
N ALA A 131 -10.55 -26.44 -17.32
CA ALA A 131 -9.53 -26.47 -18.37
C ALA A 131 -8.11 -26.19 -17.83
N LEU A 132 -7.99 -25.41 -16.76
CA LEU A 132 -6.72 -25.08 -16.10
C LEU A 132 -6.52 -25.85 -14.78
N GLY A 133 -7.58 -26.51 -14.29
CA GLY A 133 -7.61 -27.19 -13.01
C GLY A 133 -7.53 -26.24 -11.80
N PHE A 134 -8.00 -25.00 -11.94
CA PHE A 134 -8.05 -24.05 -10.84
C PHE A 134 -9.37 -24.17 -10.08
N ILE A 135 -9.28 -24.18 -8.74
CA ILE A 135 -10.44 -24.03 -7.86
C ILE A 135 -10.15 -22.85 -6.93
N ILE A 136 -10.96 -21.80 -7.06
CA ILE A 136 -10.78 -20.52 -6.37
C ILE A 136 -12.03 -20.21 -5.55
N PRO A 137 -12.02 -20.52 -4.24
CA PRO A 137 -13.09 -20.10 -3.34
C PRO A 137 -12.88 -18.66 -2.85
N ILE A 138 -13.94 -17.86 -2.94
CA ILE A 138 -13.98 -16.47 -2.48
C ILE A 138 -15.10 -16.31 -1.45
N GLU A 139 -14.74 -15.83 -0.26
CA GLU A 139 -15.67 -15.52 0.83
C GLU A 139 -16.06 -14.03 0.76
N TYR A 140 -17.37 -13.76 0.73
CA TYR A 140 -17.96 -12.42 0.79
C TYR A 140 -18.71 -12.29 2.10
N THR A 141 -18.21 -11.51 3.05
CA THR A 141 -18.76 -11.43 4.41
C THR A 141 -18.99 -9.99 4.84
N LEU A 142 -20.15 -9.71 5.42
CA LEU A 142 -20.45 -8.42 6.02
C LEU A 142 -19.83 -8.32 7.42
N GLY A 143 -19.01 -7.29 7.63
CA GLY A 143 -18.78 -6.71 8.95
C GLY A 143 -19.77 -5.58 9.20
N ASP A 144 -19.57 -4.76 10.25
CA ASP A 144 -20.51 -3.70 10.61
C ASP A 144 -20.85 -2.80 9.42
N ASN A 145 -19.91 -1.99 8.94
CA ASN A 145 -20.10 -1.11 7.78
C ASN A 145 -19.07 -1.38 6.67
N TYR A 146 -18.75 -2.66 6.45
CA TYR A 146 -17.90 -3.09 5.34
C TYR A 146 -18.28 -4.47 4.79
N LEU A 147 -17.89 -4.71 3.53
CA LEU A 147 -17.84 -6.03 2.92
C LEU A 147 -16.37 -6.50 2.90
N GLU A 148 -16.06 -7.64 3.52
CA GLU A 148 -14.77 -8.31 3.37
C GLU A 148 -14.86 -9.36 2.26
N VAL A 149 -13.98 -9.24 1.27
CA VAL A 149 -13.77 -10.23 0.21
C VAL A 149 -12.45 -10.92 0.48
N ARG A 150 -12.47 -12.24 0.65
CA ARG A 150 -11.32 -13.04 1.10
C ARG A 150 -11.13 -14.30 0.26
N VAL A 151 -9.87 -14.61 -0.03
CA VAL A 151 -9.43 -15.90 -0.56
C VAL A 151 -8.44 -16.51 0.43
N ARG A 152 -8.76 -17.69 0.95
CA ARG A 152 -7.87 -18.46 1.83
C ARG A 152 -6.84 -19.22 1.00
N ASP A 153 -5.55 -19.10 1.33
CA ASP A 153 -4.50 -19.76 0.52
C ASP A 153 -4.58 -21.29 0.56
N GLU A 154 -5.02 -21.84 1.70
CA GLU A 154 -5.21 -23.29 1.91
C GLU A 154 -6.30 -23.88 1.01
N ASP A 155 -7.28 -23.07 0.62
CA ASP A 155 -8.42 -23.45 -0.19
C ASP A 155 -8.13 -23.37 -1.70
N LEU A 156 -7.07 -22.65 -2.09
CA LEU A 156 -6.66 -22.54 -3.48
C LEU A 156 -6.10 -23.86 -4.01
N LYS A 157 -6.69 -24.33 -5.10
CA LYS A 157 -6.18 -25.50 -5.83
C LYS A 157 -5.75 -25.11 -7.23
N GLU A 158 -4.63 -25.68 -7.63
CA GLU A 158 -4.03 -25.57 -8.95
C GLU A 158 -3.39 -26.92 -9.30
N THR A 159 -2.83 -27.03 -10.51
CA THR A 159 -2.20 -28.26 -10.98
C THR A 159 -0.68 -28.12 -11.05
N SER A 160 0.02 -29.20 -11.38
CA SER A 160 1.44 -29.12 -11.73
C SER A 160 1.68 -28.54 -13.13
N GLU A 161 0.66 -28.52 -13.99
CA GLU A 161 0.76 -28.03 -15.37
C GLU A 161 0.55 -26.52 -15.44
N TYR A 162 -0.45 -26.01 -14.74
CA TYR A 162 -0.77 -24.59 -14.66
C TYR A 162 -0.73 -24.12 -13.21
N ILE A 163 -0.01 -23.03 -12.98
CA ILE A 163 0.16 -22.44 -11.65
C ILE A 163 -0.20 -20.95 -11.66
N ILE A 164 -0.83 -20.49 -10.59
CA ILE A 164 -1.25 -19.11 -10.42
C ILE A 164 -0.06 -18.25 -9.99
N VAL A 165 0.08 -17.07 -10.60
CA VAL A 165 1.16 -16.10 -10.37
C VAL A 165 0.63 -14.85 -9.68
N ASN A 166 -0.45 -14.26 -10.18
CA ASN A 166 -1.12 -13.10 -9.59
C ASN A 166 -2.64 -13.27 -9.63
N MET A 167 -3.35 -12.51 -8.78
CA MET A 167 -4.80 -12.56 -8.64
C MET A 167 -5.38 -11.17 -8.42
N TRP A 168 -6.29 -10.75 -9.28
CA TRP A 168 -7.09 -9.54 -9.10
C TRP A 168 -8.41 -9.93 -8.44
N LEU A 169 -8.70 -9.32 -7.30
CA LEU A 169 -9.90 -9.63 -6.51
C LEU A 169 -10.95 -8.55 -6.74
N VAL A 170 -12.08 -8.94 -7.34
CA VAL A 170 -13.21 -8.06 -7.70
C VAL A 170 -12.76 -6.78 -8.41
N PRO A 171 -12.05 -6.87 -9.55
CA PRO A 171 -11.29 -5.76 -10.13
C PRO A 171 -12.13 -4.55 -10.58
N PHE A 172 -13.45 -4.69 -10.62
CA PHE A 172 -14.38 -3.64 -11.03
C PHE A 172 -15.37 -3.24 -9.93
N PHE A 173 -15.10 -3.59 -8.67
CA PHE A 173 -15.93 -3.16 -7.56
C PHE A 173 -16.11 -1.64 -7.54
N GLY A 174 -17.36 -1.17 -7.57
CA GLY A 174 -17.69 0.25 -7.55
C GLY A 174 -17.13 1.07 -8.72
N SER A 175 -16.73 0.41 -9.82
CA SER A 175 -16.25 1.10 -11.01
C SER A 175 -17.37 1.90 -11.69
N VAL A 176 -16.99 2.99 -12.34
CA VAL A 176 -17.94 3.91 -12.98
C VAL A 176 -17.47 4.33 -14.38
N PRO A 177 -18.39 4.59 -15.32
CA PRO A 177 -18.03 5.06 -16.65
C PRO A 177 -17.47 6.50 -16.61
N ASP A 178 -16.85 6.92 -17.71
CA ASP A 178 -16.32 8.28 -17.93
C ASP A 178 -17.39 9.40 -17.94
N THR A 179 -18.67 9.05 -17.88
CA THR A 179 -19.79 9.98 -17.77
C THR A 179 -20.09 10.42 -16.34
N GLU A 180 -19.56 9.71 -15.34
CA GLU A 180 -19.76 10.03 -13.93
C GLU A 180 -18.79 11.11 -13.44
N GLU A 181 -19.22 11.88 -12.43
CA GLU A 181 -18.38 12.85 -11.73
C GLU A 181 -17.87 12.27 -10.40
N GLY A 182 -16.62 12.57 -10.07
CA GLY A 182 -15.98 11.99 -8.90
C GLY A 182 -14.46 11.98 -8.97
N TYR A 183 -13.85 11.17 -8.12
CA TYR A 183 -12.39 10.97 -8.10
C TYR A 183 -12.00 9.64 -7.46
N MET A 184 -10.83 9.13 -7.85
CA MET A 184 -10.14 8.03 -7.15
C MET A 184 -9.27 8.59 -6.02
N VAL A 185 -9.15 7.86 -4.92
CA VAL A 185 -8.19 8.10 -3.84
C VAL A 185 -7.07 7.07 -3.96
N ILE A 186 -5.84 7.57 -4.06
CA ILE A 186 -4.65 6.78 -4.36
C ILE A 186 -3.60 7.03 -3.28
N PRO A 187 -2.95 5.99 -2.72
CA PRO A 187 -1.96 6.12 -1.64
C PRO A 187 -0.57 6.48 -2.18
N ASP A 188 -0.45 7.49 -3.05
CA ASP A 188 0.85 7.95 -3.57
C ASP A 188 1.52 8.88 -2.55
N GLY A 189 2.52 8.36 -1.81
CA GLY A 189 3.17 9.08 -0.72
C GLY A 189 2.21 9.39 0.43
N SER A 190 2.00 10.69 0.72
CA SER A 190 0.99 11.12 1.70
C SER A 190 -0.46 10.97 1.21
N GLY A 191 -0.66 10.59 -0.06
CA GLY A 191 -1.97 10.40 -0.69
C GLY A 191 -2.25 11.42 -1.80
N ALA A 192 -3.03 10.99 -2.79
CA ALA A 192 -3.43 11.78 -3.95
C ALA A 192 -4.90 11.52 -4.33
N VAL A 193 -5.53 12.50 -4.97
CA VAL A 193 -6.85 12.34 -5.62
C VAL A 193 -6.72 12.49 -7.13
N ALA A 194 -7.38 11.61 -7.88
CA ALA A 194 -7.42 11.64 -9.33
C ALA A 194 -8.87 11.82 -9.82
N TYR A 195 -9.19 13.05 -10.25
CA TYR A 195 -10.54 13.40 -10.72
C TYR A 195 -10.93 12.70 -12.01
N PHE A 196 -12.20 12.31 -12.09
CA PHE A 196 -12.80 11.82 -13.32
C PHE A 196 -12.89 12.96 -14.34
N ARG A 197 -12.73 12.61 -15.61
CA ARG A 197 -12.77 13.54 -16.74
C ARG A 197 -13.50 12.85 -17.87
N LYS A 198 -14.59 13.46 -18.31
CA LYS A 198 -15.29 13.01 -19.52
C LYS A 198 -14.43 13.17 -20.78
N ASP A 199 -13.62 14.22 -20.83
CA ASP A 199 -12.64 14.44 -21.89
C ASP A 199 -11.26 13.99 -21.37
N HIS A 200 -10.82 12.83 -21.84
CA HIS A 200 -9.56 12.21 -21.48
C HIS A 200 -8.88 11.62 -22.73
N PRO A 201 -7.54 11.59 -22.79
CA PRO A 201 -6.83 10.87 -23.83
C PRO A 201 -6.95 9.35 -23.62
N GLU A 202 -6.51 8.58 -24.61
CA GLU A 202 -6.13 7.18 -24.38
C GLU A 202 -4.81 7.14 -23.59
N TYR A 203 -4.80 6.36 -22.51
CA TYR A 203 -3.65 6.22 -21.65
C TYR A 203 -2.90 4.92 -21.96
N ASN A 204 -1.58 4.99 -22.06
CA ASN A 204 -0.72 3.81 -22.25
C ASN A 204 -0.29 3.16 -20.93
N ALA A 205 -0.54 3.83 -19.80
CA ALA A 205 -0.18 3.36 -18.47
C ALA A 205 -1.26 3.77 -17.47
N HIS A 206 -1.34 3.01 -16.38
CA HIS A 206 -2.19 3.30 -15.24
C HIS A 206 -1.35 3.31 -13.95
N PHE A 207 -1.96 3.68 -12.82
CA PHE A 207 -1.28 3.56 -11.54
C PHE A 207 -1.32 2.10 -11.09
N GLU A 208 -0.15 1.48 -10.93
CA GLU A 208 0.03 0.16 -10.37
C GLU A 208 1.32 0.13 -9.56
N GLU A 209 1.20 0.12 -8.24
CA GLU A 209 2.35 0.22 -7.33
C GLU A 209 2.26 -0.81 -6.21
N TRP A 210 3.42 -1.32 -5.78
CA TRP A 210 3.53 -2.27 -4.67
C TRP A 210 3.27 -1.59 -3.35
N VAL A 211 2.46 -2.22 -2.50
CA VAL A 211 2.31 -1.79 -1.11
C VAL A 211 3.65 -2.00 -0.39
N TYR A 212 4.09 -1.00 0.36
CA TYR A 212 5.40 -0.92 1.02
C TYR A 212 6.61 -1.01 0.08
N GLY A 213 6.40 -0.80 -1.22
CA GLY A 213 7.45 -0.77 -2.23
C GLY A 213 7.83 -2.14 -2.79
N ARG A 214 8.70 -2.13 -3.81
CA ARG A 214 9.15 -3.33 -4.49
C ARG A 214 10.13 -4.11 -3.62
N ASP A 215 10.05 -5.44 -3.67
CA ASP A 215 11.07 -6.35 -3.15
C ASP A 215 12.31 -6.35 -4.08
N THR A 216 12.94 -5.18 -4.20
CA THR A 216 14.16 -4.96 -4.97
C THR A 216 15.25 -4.47 -4.06
N PHE A 217 16.42 -5.09 -4.13
CA PHE A 217 17.62 -4.59 -3.47
C PHE A 217 18.52 -3.92 -4.50
N ARG A 218 18.84 -2.64 -4.28
CA ARG A 218 19.95 -1.96 -4.97
C ARG A 218 21.06 -1.76 -3.96
N LEU A 219 22.07 -2.61 -4.06
CA LEU A 219 23.32 -2.43 -3.36
C LEU A 219 24.20 -1.58 -4.26
N GLY A 220 24.76 -0.52 -3.70
CA GLY A 220 25.65 0.41 -4.38
C GLY A 220 26.22 1.34 -3.33
N ARG A 221 27.55 1.50 -3.29
CA ARG A 221 28.17 2.56 -2.49
C ARG A 221 27.63 3.88 -3.01
N PHE A 222 27.05 4.71 -2.12
CA PHE A 222 26.45 6.02 -2.41
C PHE A 222 27.19 6.75 -3.54
N THR A 223 26.73 6.57 -4.77
CA THR A 223 27.26 7.32 -5.90
C THR A 223 26.28 8.46 -6.11
N ILE A 224 26.53 9.57 -5.42
CA ILE A 224 25.81 10.84 -5.57
C ILE A 224 25.96 11.26 -7.04
N GLY A 225 25.03 10.82 -7.89
CA GLY A 225 25.11 11.02 -9.34
C GLY A 225 24.30 10.03 -10.17
N GLN A 226 24.10 8.78 -9.71
CA GLN A 226 23.24 7.82 -10.42
C GLN A 226 21.88 7.62 -9.74
N ASP A 227 21.82 7.64 -8.41
CA ASP A 227 20.56 7.44 -7.68
C ASP A 227 19.63 8.66 -7.70
N VAL A 228 20.17 9.85 -7.98
CA VAL A 228 19.38 11.09 -8.06
C VAL A 228 18.64 11.20 -9.41
N PHE A 229 19.18 10.61 -10.47
CA PHE A 229 18.57 10.60 -11.80
C PHE A 229 17.70 9.37 -12.07
N TRP A 230 17.86 8.30 -11.27
CA TRP A 230 17.09 7.04 -11.37
C TRP A 230 16.44 6.62 -10.04
N ARG A 231 16.10 7.58 -9.18
CA ARG A 231 14.81 7.47 -8.49
C ARG A 231 13.77 7.41 -9.61
N GLU A 232 13.55 6.20 -10.17
CA GLU A 232 12.18 5.75 -10.44
C GLU A 232 11.41 6.34 -9.28
N THR A 233 10.50 7.26 -9.58
CA THR A 233 9.63 7.90 -8.60
C THR A 233 9.03 6.75 -7.80
N ALA A 234 9.70 6.36 -6.72
CA ALA A 234 9.35 5.23 -5.92
C ALA A 234 8.18 5.78 -5.14
N ARG A 235 7.01 5.64 -5.75
CA ARG A 235 5.75 6.05 -5.15
C ARG A 235 5.66 5.22 -3.90
N ASP A 236 5.87 5.88 -2.78
CA ASP A 236 5.90 5.24 -1.49
C ASP A 236 4.46 4.96 -1.09
N VAL A 237 3.99 3.76 -1.42
CA VAL A 237 2.67 3.28 -1.02
C VAL A 237 2.79 2.73 0.39
N GLY A 238 2.82 3.64 1.37
CA GLY A 238 2.87 3.28 2.79
C GLY A 238 1.52 2.85 3.37
N MET A 239 0.43 3.00 2.63
CA MET A 239 -0.92 2.67 3.07
C MET A 239 -1.57 1.64 2.12
N PRO A 240 -1.97 0.45 2.61
CA PRO A 240 -2.69 -0.57 1.84
C PRO A 240 -4.14 -0.20 1.53
N ILE A 241 -4.39 1.01 1.00
CA ILE A 241 -5.74 1.55 0.78
C ILE A 241 -5.96 2.08 -0.64
N PHE A 242 -7.19 2.00 -1.12
CA PHE A 242 -7.63 2.64 -2.34
C PHE A 242 -9.11 3.01 -2.21
N GLY A 243 -9.63 3.89 -3.05
CA GLY A 243 -11.05 4.21 -3.00
C GLY A 243 -11.53 5.03 -4.17
N MET A 244 -12.85 5.16 -4.27
CA MET A 244 -13.50 6.01 -5.25
C MET A 244 -14.67 6.75 -4.61
N VAL A 245 -14.88 7.98 -5.06
CA VAL A 245 -15.99 8.85 -4.70
C VAL A 245 -16.73 9.18 -5.98
N HIS A 246 -18.05 9.02 -5.99
CA HIS A 246 -18.91 9.49 -7.08
C HIS A 246 -20.34 9.75 -6.57
N GLY A 247 -20.98 10.79 -7.09
CA GLY A 247 -22.28 11.23 -6.56
C GLY A 247 -22.22 11.50 -5.05
N ASN A 248 -23.15 10.91 -4.30
CA ASN A 248 -23.25 11.06 -2.84
C ASN A 248 -22.74 9.84 -2.06
N LYS A 249 -21.86 9.04 -2.67
CA LYS A 249 -21.33 7.82 -2.09
C LYS A 249 -19.86 7.61 -2.41
N ALA A 250 -19.21 6.83 -1.57
CA ALA A 250 -17.83 6.45 -1.74
C ALA A 250 -17.55 5.08 -1.13
N PHE A 251 -16.45 4.45 -1.54
CA PHE A 251 -15.91 3.31 -0.84
C PHE A 251 -14.42 3.46 -0.56
N LEU A 252 -13.98 2.90 0.56
CA LEU A 252 -12.57 2.71 0.89
C LEU A 252 -12.28 1.21 0.91
N GLY A 253 -11.45 0.75 -0.03
CA GLY A 253 -10.82 -0.57 0.01
C GLY A 253 -9.59 -0.54 0.91
N VAL A 254 -9.53 -1.44 1.90
CA VAL A 254 -8.36 -1.67 2.77
C VAL A 254 -7.91 -3.11 2.57
N ILE A 255 -6.68 -3.33 2.12
CA ILE A 255 -6.09 -4.67 2.04
C ILE A 255 -5.74 -5.10 3.47
N THR A 256 -6.43 -6.13 3.97
CA THR A 256 -6.31 -6.55 5.38
C THR A 256 -5.44 -7.78 5.58
N GLU A 257 -5.23 -8.58 4.52
CA GLU A 257 -4.35 -9.74 4.50
C GLU A 257 -3.67 -9.83 3.13
N GLY A 258 -2.39 -10.21 3.10
CA GLY A 258 -1.58 -10.29 1.88
C GLY A 258 -1.03 -8.94 1.39
N ASP A 259 -1.04 -7.92 2.23
CA ASP A 259 -0.60 -6.55 1.92
C ASP A 259 0.88 -6.46 1.54
N PHE A 260 1.77 -7.26 2.15
CA PHE A 260 3.20 -7.31 1.79
C PHE A 260 3.49 -7.80 0.37
N ASP A 261 2.52 -8.47 -0.27
CA ASP A 261 2.66 -9.05 -1.59
C ASP A 261 1.53 -8.58 -2.52
N ALA A 262 1.05 -7.35 -2.33
CA ALA A 262 -0.01 -6.76 -3.12
C ALA A 262 0.44 -5.52 -3.89
N ARG A 263 -0.21 -5.29 -5.02
CA ARG A 263 -0.19 -4.03 -5.76
C ARG A 263 -1.55 -3.37 -5.70
N ILE A 264 -1.55 -2.04 -5.58
CA ILE A 264 -2.76 -1.24 -5.70
C ILE A 264 -2.83 -0.73 -7.13
N VAL A 265 -3.95 -1.03 -7.77
CA VAL A 265 -4.24 -0.63 -9.15
C VAL A 265 -5.27 0.48 -9.12
N ALA A 266 -5.00 1.59 -9.80
CA ALA A 266 -5.95 2.65 -10.09
C ALA A 266 -5.88 2.99 -11.58
N SER A 267 -6.91 2.59 -12.32
CA SER A 267 -6.99 2.77 -13.77
C SER A 267 -8.00 3.86 -14.11
N PRO A 268 -7.58 4.93 -14.81
CA PRO A 268 -8.52 5.92 -15.33
C PRO A 268 -9.32 5.35 -16.51
N ALA A 269 -10.48 5.95 -16.79
CA ALA A 269 -11.12 5.78 -18.08
C ALA A 269 -10.15 6.18 -19.22
N GLY A 270 -10.19 5.45 -20.33
CA GLY A 270 -9.22 5.59 -21.44
C GLY A 270 -7.96 4.75 -21.27
N TYR A 271 -7.77 4.10 -20.11
CA TYR A 271 -6.82 2.99 -19.99
C TYR A 271 -7.54 1.68 -20.36
N ILE A 272 -7.50 1.38 -21.66
CA ILE A 272 -8.05 0.20 -22.33
C ILE A 272 -9.60 0.12 -22.35
N VAL A 273 -10.25 0.52 -21.27
CA VAL A 273 -11.72 0.68 -21.17
C VAL A 273 -12.08 2.04 -20.60
N ASN A 274 -13.26 2.55 -20.92
CA ASN A 274 -13.76 3.85 -20.47
C ASN A 274 -14.46 3.77 -19.10
N PHE A 275 -13.79 3.11 -18.15
CA PHE A 275 -14.24 2.98 -16.77
C PHE A 275 -13.11 3.32 -15.81
N TYR A 276 -13.43 4.16 -14.82
CA TYR A 276 -12.60 4.38 -13.64
C TYR A 276 -12.73 3.17 -12.72
N ARG A 277 -11.60 2.61 -12.27
CA ARG A 277 -11.58 1.46 -11.37
C ARG A 277 -10.35 1.46 -10.48
N THR A 278 -10.53 0.95 -9.27
CA THR A 278 -9.44 0.72 -8.30
C THR A 278 -9.59 -0.66 -7.67
N PHE A 279 -8.50 -1.40 -7.53
CA PHE A 279 -8.55 -2.75 -6.94
C PHE A 279 -7.17 -3.21 -6.43
N ALA A 280 -7.17 -4.33 -5.69
CA ALA A 280 -5.96 -5.00 -5.25
C ALA A 280 -5.56 -6.13 -6.22
N ASN A 281 -4.29 -6.16 -6.59
CA ASN A 281 -3.65 -7.22 -7.37
C ASN A 281 -2.64 -7.95 -6.47
N PHE A 282 -3.00 -9.16 -6.03
CA PHE A 282 -2.19 -9.95 -5.12
C PHE A 282 -1.21 -10.84 -5.87
N SER A 283 0.04 -10.85 -5.44
CA SER A 283 1.00 -11.86 -5.85
C SER A 283 0.73 -13.17 -5.12
N VAL A 284 0.61 -14.22 -5.94
CA VAL A 284 0.53 -15.61 -5.50
C VAL A 284 1.92 -16.23 -5.49
N ARG A 285 2.79 -15.80 -6.41
CA ARG A 285 4.19 -16.20 -6.51
C ARG A 285 5.06 -15.04 -6.94
N LYS A 286 6.27 -14.95 -6.37
CA LYS A 286 7.26 -13.98 -6.81
C LYS A 286 7.95 -14.44 -8.09
N GLU A 287 8.26 -13.48 -8.96
CA GLU A 287 9.20 -13.68 -10.05
C GLU A 287 10.63 -13.42 -9.55
N TYR A 288 11.57 -14.25 -9.99
CA TYR A 288 12.98 -14.06 -9.69
C TYR A 288 13.86 -14.46 -10.87
N GLN A 289 15.11 -14.02 -10.84
CA GLN A 289 16.12 -14.34 -11.84
C GLN A 289 16.88 -15.61 -11.43
N ALA A 290 16.59 -16.74 -12.07
CA ALA A 290 17.27 -18.00 -11.83
C ALA A 290 18.60 -18.08 -12.62
N PRO A 291 19.71 -18.52 -11.99
CA PRO A 291 20.97 -18.71 -12.69
C PRO A 291 20.90 -19.93 -13.62
N LEU A 292 21.06 -19.69 -14.93
CA LEU A 292 21.21 -20.76 -15.93
C LEU A 292 22.69 -21.13 -16.12
N SER A 293 23.59 -20.15 -15.96
CA SER A 293 25.04 -20.32 -15.93
C SER A 293 25.67 -19.28 -15.00
N ARG A 294 27.00 -19.17 -14.95
CA ARG A 294 27.68 -18.12 -14.16
C ARG A 294 27.30 -16.70 -14.57
N THR A 295 26.99 -16.46 -15.85
CA THR A 295 26.72 -15.12 -16.39
C THR A 295 25.28 -14.94 -16.86
N ASN A 296 24.57 -16.03 -17.16
CA ASN A 296 23.23 -15.96 -17.72
C ASN A 296 22.19 -16.24 -16.65
N ARG A 297 21.21 -15.35 -16.56
CA ARG A 297 20.02 -15.50 -15.72
C ARG A 297 18.78 -15.51 -16.59
N VAL A 298 17.75 -16.22 -16.14
CA VAL A 298 16.44 -16.26 -16.80
C VAL A 298 15.35 -15.93 -15.78
N PRO A 299 14.33 -15.13 -16.17
CA PRO A 299 13.16 -14.92 -15.32
C PRO A 299 12.42 -16.24 -15.12
N THR A 300 11.97 -16.49 -13.90
CA THR A 300 11.12 -17.63 -13.56
C THR A 300 10.29 -17.31 -12.31
N LYS A 301 9.33 -18.17 -11.97
CA LYS A 301 8.47 -18.00 -10.80
C LYS A 301 8.84 -18.99 -9.70
N GLU A 302 8.62 -18.59 -8.45
CA GLU A 302 8.73 -19.50 -7.31
C GLU A 302 7.84 -20.74 -7.50
N SER A 303 8.23 -21.86 -6.90
CA SER A 303 7.44 -23.10 -7.02
C SER A 303 6.29 -23.15 -6.03
N GLN A 304 6.52 -22.67 -4.82
CA GLN A 304 5.51 -22.59 -3.78
C GLN A 304 4.76 -21.27 -3.89
N ARG A 305 3.50 -21.28 -3.47
CA ARG A 305 2.73 -20.05 -3.26
C ARG A 305 3.26 -19.31 -2.04
N ILE A 306 3.01 -18.02 -2.00
CA ILE A 306 3.04 -17.25 -0.76
C ILE A 306 1.85 -17.73 0.08
N ALA A 307 2.14 -18.42 1.18
CA ALA A 307 1.17 -19.05 2.07
C ALA A 307 0.51 -18.01 2.98
N THR A 308 -0.30 -17.13 2.40
CA THR A 308 -1.00 -16.04 3.10
C THR A 308 -2.35 -15.81 2.44
N ASP A 309 -3.37 -15.57 3.28
CA ASP A 309 -4.69 -15.16 2.81
C ASP A 309 -4.62 -13.85 2.03
N ARG A 310 -5.60 -13.62 1.17
CA ARG A 310 -5.74 -12.39 0.38
C ARG A 310 -7.09 -11.80 0.68
N ALA A 311 -7.12 -10.64 1.31
CA ALA A 311 -8.39 -10.04 1.76
C ALA A 311 -8.42 -8.53 1.58
N VAL A 312 -9.59 -8.04 1.15
CA VAL A 312 -9.90 -6.61 1.05
C VAL A 312 -11.20 -6.34 1.79
N ARG A 313 -11.21 -5.32 2.65
CA ARG A 313 -12.45 -4.74 3.21
C ARG A 313 -12.84 -3.50 2.43
N TYR A 314 -14.06 -3.48 1.93
CA TYR A 314 -14.68 -2.33 1.30
C TYR A 314 -15.61 -1.65 2.32
N TYR A 315 -15.18 -0.51 2.88
CA TYR A 315 -15.98 0.32 3.77
C TYR A 315 -16.82 1.29 2.95
N PHE A 316 -18.07 1.51 3.37
CA PHE A 316 -19.05 2.31 2.62
C PHE A 316 -19.28 3.66 3.29
N LEU A 317 -19.16 4.74 2.52
CA LEU A 317 -19.36 6.11 3.00
C LEU A 317 -20.42 6.78 2.15
N VAL A 318 -21.29 7.57 2.79
CA VAL A 318 -22.45 8.20 2.16
C VAL A 318 -22.61 9.64 2.66
N GLY A 319 -23.29 10.48 1.89
CA GLY A 319 -23.57 11.86 2.33
C GLY A 319 -22.30 12.68 2.52
N ASP A 320 -22.27 13.46 3.61
CA ASP A 320 -21.15 14.34 3.95
C ASP A 320 -19.84 13.59 4.26
N GLU A 321 -19.89 12.28 4.49
CA GLU A 321 -18.72 11.43 4.69
C GLU A 321 -18.20 10.81 3.39
N ALA A 322 -18.93 10.90 2.28
CA ALA A 322 -18.55 10.37 0.97
C ALA A 322 -17.43 11.19 0.31
N ASN A 323 -16.29 11.29 0.95
CA ASN A 323 -15.11 12.02 0.47
C ASN A 323 -13.81 11.43 1.05
N TYR A 324 -12.67 12.00 0.67
CA TYR A 324 -11.37 11.48 1.09
C TYR A 324 -11.09 11.70 2.60
N ILE A 325 -11.75 12.70 3.23
CA ILE A 325 -11.64 12.95 4.67
C ILE A 325 -12.37 11.84 5.43
N GLY A 326 -13.57 11.47 4.98
CA GLY A 326 -14.29 10.31 5.49
C GLY A 326 -13.45 9.05 5.39
N MET A 327 -12.83 8.79 4.23
CA MET A 327 -11.92 7.65 4.05
C MET A 327 -10.73 7.68 5.01
N ALA A 328 -10.07 8.84 5.17
CA ALA A 328 -8.95 8.98 6.10
C ALA A 328 -9.36 8.71 7.56
N ASN A 329 -10.53 9.20 7.97
CA ASN A 329 -11.08 8.92 9.30
C ASN A 329 -11.40 7.43 9.48
N THR A 330 -12.04 6.79 8.50
CA THR A 330 -12.34 5.35 8.50
C THR A 330 -11.06 4.52 8.60
N TYR A 331 -10.04 4.84 7.80
CA TYR A 331 -8.76 4.14 7.87
C TYR A 331 -8.06 4.33 9.21
N ARG A 332 -8.09 5.54 9.77
CA ARG A 332 -7.57 5.79 11.13
C ARG A 332 -8.28 4.93 12.17
N SER A 333 -9.61 4.86 12.15
CA SER A 333 -10.37 4.01 13.07
C SER A 333 -10.00 2.53 12.90
N TYR A 334 -9.88 2.07 11.65
CA TYR A 334 -9.40 0.71 11.37
C TYR A 334 -8.02 0.44 11.99
N LEU A 335 -7.04 1.34 11.84
CA LEU A 335 -5.71 1.18 12.43
C LEU A 335 -5.77 1.13 13.96
N GLN A 336 -6.57 1.99 14.58
CA GLN A 336 -6.76 2.02 16.03
C GLN A 336 -7.38 0.71 16.55
N GLU A 337 -8.40 0.20 15.88
CA GLU A 337 -9.06 -1.05 16.23
C GLU A 337 -8.17 -2.27 15.99
N ARG A 338 -7.52 -2.35 14.83
CA ARG A 338 -6.72 -3.51 14.39
C ARG A 338 -5.42 -3.68 15.15
N PHE A 339 -4.75 -2.58 15.46
CA PHE A 339 -3.41 -2.58 16.07
C PHE A 339 -3.42 -2.08 17.51
N HIS A 340 -4.58 -1.70 18.06
CA HIS A 340 -4.73 -1.18 19.42
C HIS A 340 -3.80 0.01 19.70
N ILE A 341 -3.54 0.83 18.68
CA ILE A 341 -2.66 2.00 18.80
C ILE A 341 -3.42 3.21 19.35
N ALA A 342 -2.78 3.95 20.24
CA ALA A 342 -3.30 5.24 20.68
C ALA A 342 -3.30 6.22 19.50
N GLY A 343 -4.42 6.89 19.24
CA GLY A 343 -4.54 7.78 18.06
C GLY A 343 -3.63 9.00 18.11
N ARG A 344 -3.42 9.56 19.31
CA ARG A 344 -2.57 10.73 19.51
C ARG A 344 -1.53 10.40 20.58
N MET A 345 -0.25 10.62 20.26
CA MET A 345 0.80 10.55 21.26
C MET A 345 0.63 11.71 22.25
N ASN A 346 0.82 11.44 23.54
CA ASN A 346 0.88 12.50 24.54
C ASN A 346 2.20 13.25 24.36
N MET A 347 2.14 14.43 23.75
CA MET A 347 3.31 15.29 23.56
C MET A 347 3.35 16.36 24.64
N LYS A 348 4.56 16.76 25.05
CA LYS A 348 4.73 17.91 25.94
C LYS A 348 4.17 19.15 25.24
N ASP A 349 3.29 19.88 25.94
CA ASP A 349 2.60 21.08 25.46
C ASP A 349 1.77 20.89 24.17
N ASP A 350 1.55 19.64 23.76
CA ASP A 350 0.84 19.28 22.52
C ASP A 350 1.50 19.82 21.24
N VAL A 351 2.81 20.12 21.30
CA VAL A 351 3.62 20.64 20.18
C VAL A 351 4.61 19.57 19.70
N ALA A 352 4.67 19.35 18.39
CA ALA A 352 5.66 18.46 17.81
C ALA A 352 7.08 19.07 17.88
N PRO A 353 8.11 18.31 18.30
CA PRO A 353 9.47 18.82 18.32
C PRO A 353 9.94 19.11 16.90
N PHE A 354 10.78 20.14 16.76
CA PHE A 354 11.54 20.34 15.55
C PHE A 354 12.60 19.24 15.42
N HIS A 355 12.53 18.45 14.35
CA HIS A 355 13.50 17.38 14.11
C HIS A 355 14.73 17.94 13.39
N LEU A 356 15.82 18.08 14.12
CA LEU A 356 17.10 18.59 13.62
C LEU A 356 18.05 17.42 13.32
N ARG A 357 18.36 17.20 12.04
CA ARG A 357 19.39 16.23 11.62
C ARG A 357 20.70 16.96 11.36
N ILE A 358 21.76 16.62 12.11
CA ILE A 358 23.08 17.24 11.98
C ILE A 358 24.04 16.22 11.36
N PHE A 359 24.62 16.59 10.22
CA PHE A 359 25.58 15.75 9.51
C PHE A 359 27.00 15.99 10.02
N MET A 360 27.61 14.95 10.60
CA MET A 360 28.83 15.05 11.38
C MET A 360 30.07 14.73 10.56
N SER A 361 30.13 13.52 9.97
CA SER A 361 31.26 13.11 9.14
C SER A 361 30.94 12.01 8.13
N ILE A 362 31.73 11.96 7.07
CA ILE A 362 31.66 10.92 6.03
C ILE A 362 33.06 10.61 5.50
N MET A 363 33.26 9.40 5.02
CA MET A 363 34.48 9.04 4.30
C MET A 363 34.30 9.34 2.81
N LYS A 364 35.29 10.03 2.26
CA LYS A 364 35.39 10.29 0.84
C LYS A 364 36.42 9.33 0.23
N PRO A 365 36.03 8.48 -0.73
CA PRO A 365 36.99 7.63 -1.45
C PRO A 365 38.07 8.47 -2.12
N GLY A 366 39.33 8.07 -1.94
CA GLY A 366 40.50 8.73 -2.53
C GLY A 366 41.26 7.81 -3.48
N LEU A 367 42.19 8.40 -4.26
CA LEU A 367 42.98 7.64 -5.25
C LEU A 367 43.94 6.63 -4.62
N LEU A 368 44.47 6.94 -3.43
CA LEU A 368 45.45 6.11 -2.71
C LEU A 368 44.97 5.69 -1.31
N TRP A 369 44.17 6.54 -0.67
CA TRP A 369 43.56 6.28 0.63
C TRP A 369 42.27 7.07 0.75
N ASP A 370 41.33 6.54 1.52
CA ASP A 370 40.08 7.24 1.81
C ASP A 370 40.32 8.34 2.86
N GLN A 371 39.61 9.45 2.71
CA GLN A 371 39.75 10.61 3.56
C GLN A 371 38.48 10.84 4.38
N LEU A 372 38.61 10.87 5.70
CA LEU A 372 37.54 11.34 6.57
C LEU A 372 37.34 12.85 6.38
N VAL A 373 36.13 13.23 6.00
CA VAL A 373 35.66 14.61 5.94
C VAL A 373 34.82 14.88 7.18
N VAL A 374 35.34 15.72 8.06
CA VAL A 374 34.59 16.25 9.22
C VAL A 374 33.78 17.45 8.74
N MET A 375 32.47 17.40 8.94
CA MET A 375 31.53 18.43 8.55
C MET A 375 31.12 19.26 9.77
N THR A 376 30.73 18.59 10.86
CA THR A 376 30.30 19.21 12.12
C THR A 376 30.85 18.43 13.29
N THR A 377 31.65 19.05 14.16
CA THR A 377 32.08 18.45 15.45
C THR A 377 30.96 18.49 16.50
N PHE A 378 31.10 17.77 17.62
CA PHE A 378 30.10 17.85 18.71
C PHE A 378 30.01 19.26 19.33
N GLU A 379 31.12 20.00 19.35
CA GLU A 379 31.16 21.40 19.78
C GLU A 379 30.40 22.31 18.82
N GLN A 380 30.61 22.16 17.51
CA GLN A 380 29.87 22.92 16.50
C GLN A 380 28.38 22.56 16.47
N ALA A 381 28.04 21.28 16.71
CA ALA A 381 26.65 20.86 16.84
C ALA A 381 25.96 21.59 18.00
N ARG A 382 26.67 21.78 19.13
CA ARG A 382 26.18 22.60 20.24
C ARG A 382 25.98 24.06 19.82
N GLU A 383 26.94 24.68 19.15
CA GLU A 383 26.81 26.07 18.66
C GLU A 383 25.57 26.25 17.74
N ILE A 384 25.30 25.28 16.86
CA ILE A 384 24.11 25.28 15.99
C ILE A 384 22.82 25.24 16.83
N VAL A 385 22.77 24.36 17.85
CA VAL A 385 21.60 24.20 18.70
C VAL A 385 21.40 25.46 19.56
N GLU A 386 22.46 26.05 20.11
CA GLU A 386 22.40 27.32 20.84
C GLU A 386 21.88 28.46 19.96
N ALA A 387 22.35 28.57 18.71
CA ALA A 387 21.85 29.57 17.77
C ALA A 387 20.36 29.38 17.43
N LEU A 388 19.88 28.13 17.33
CA LEU A 388 18.46 27.84 17.13
C LEU A 388 17.62 28.20 18.37
N MET A 389 18.13 27.94 19.56
CA MET A 389 17.50 28.37 20.81
C MET A 389 17.39 29.90 20.88
N GLU A 390 18.45 30.63 20.54
CA GLU A 390 18.45 32.10 20.47
C GLU A 390 17.45 32.64 19.44
N ALA A 391 17.22 31.90 18.36
CA ALA A 391 16.21 32.21 17.35
C ALA A 391 14.77 31.83 17.78
N GLY A 392 14.59 31.22 18.96
CA GLY A 392 13.28 30.88 19.53
C GLY A 392 12.82 29.44 19.32
N VAL A 393 13.70 28.52 18.92
CA VAL A 393 13.39 27.08 18.83
C VAL A 393 13.67 26.42 20.19
N ASP A 394 12.62 26.13 20.95
CA ASP A 394 12.69 25.65 22.34
C ASP A 394 12.24 24.20 22.55
N HIS A 395 11.91 23.48 21.46
CA HIS A 395 11.56 22.06 21.49
C HIS A 395 12.17 21.32 20.29
N MET A 396 13.19 20.50 20.54
CA MET A 396 13.97 19.81 19.49
C MET A 396 14.22 18.33 19.80
N ASP A 397 14.16 17.54 18.73
CA ASP A 397 14.74 16.20 18.66
C ASP A 397 15.96 16.27 17.74
N ILE A 398 17.13 15.90 18.24
CA ILE A 398 18.40 16.10 17.55
C ILE A 398 18.96 14.75 17.13
N THR A 399 19.11 14.50 15.83
CA THR A 399 19.71 13.27 15.31
C THR A 399 21.09 13.56 14.73
N LEU A 400 22.10 12.84 15.23
CA LEU A 400 23.48 12.95 14.76
C LEU A 400 23.76 11.89 13.69
N VAL A 401 24.15 12.32 12.50
CA VAL A 401 24.41 11.46 11.33
C VAL A 401 25.90 11.34 11.07
N GLY A 402 26.42 10.12 10.94
CA GLY A 402 27.86 9.90 10.73
C GLY A 402 28.71 10.23 11.96
N TRP A 403 28.17 9.99 13.16
CA TRP A 403 28.80 10.22 14.47
C TRP A 403 29.91 9.20 14.79
N GLN A 404 29.82 8.01 14.18
CA GLN A 404 30.69 6.87 14.41
C GLN A 404 32.08 7.07 13.80
N LYS A 405 33.07 6.36 14.34
CA LYS A 405 34.42 6.31 13.77
C LYS A 405 34.36 5.89 12.31
N GLY A 406 35.00 6.65 11.43
CA GLY A 406 34.91 6.45 9.98
C GLY A 406 33.63 6.99 9.33
N GLY A 407 32.86 7.82 10.02
CA GLY A 407 31.69 8.52 9.48
C GLY A 407 30.57 7.61 8.99
N LEU A 408 29.66 8.18 8.21
CA LEU A 408 28.48 7.48 7.72
C LEU A 408 28.84 6.26 6.85
N GLY A 409 28.35 5.08 7.23
CA GLY A 409 28.23 3.89 6.37
C GLY A 409 29.45 2.99 6.20
N GLU A 410 30.69 3.50 6.23
CA GLU A 410 31.83 2.70 5.72
C GLU A 410 32.31 1.54 6.62
N ARG A 411 32.03 1.57 7.92
CA ARG A 411 32.58 0.58 8.88
C ARG A 411 31.60 -0.51 9.30
N LEU A 412 30.41 -0.55 8.70
CA LEU A 412 29.40 -1.53 9.08
C LEU A 412 29.90 -2.97 8.84
N PRO A 413 29.60 -3.92 9.75
CA PRO A 413 28.67 -3.81 10.87
C PRO A 413 29.31 -3.33 12.19
N HIS A 414 30.47 -2.67 12.16
CA HIS A 414 31.14 -2.09 13.33
C HIS A 414 30.85 -0.57 13.46
N ARG A 415 29.96 -0.21 14.39
CA ARG A 415 29.50 1.17 14.64
C ARG A 415 30.21 1.92 15.77
N LEU A 416 30.87 1.21 16.68
CA LEU A 416 31.61 1.82 17.79
C LEU A 416 33.11 1.93 17.48
N PRO A 417 33.82 2.90 18.08
CA PRO A 417 33.36 4.01 18.95
C PRO A 417 32.90 5.25 18.16
N ALA A 418 32.56 6.35 18.83
CA ALA A 418 32.38 7.66 18.18
C ALA A 418 33.70 8.17 17.57
N GLU A 419 33.62 8.99 16.51
CA GLU A 419 34.81 9.44 15.77
C GLU A 419 35.69 10.39 16.60
N PRO A 420 36.98 10.06 16.85
CA PRO A 420 37.88 10.92 17.61
C PRO A 420 37.99 12.35 17.09
N LYS A 421 37.96 12.57 15.77
CA LYS A 421 38.04 13.93 15.20
C LYS A 421 36.80 14.78 15.45
N LEU A 422 35.67 14.19 15.84
CA LEU A 422 34.46 14.91 16.24
C LEU A 422 34.48 15.33 17.72
N GLY A 423 35.40 14.77 18.52
CA GLY A 423 35.43 14.85 19.98
C GLY A 423 35.39 13.48 20.68
N GLY A 424 35.23 12.40 19.90
CA GLY A 424 35.17 11.03 20.40
C GLY A 424 34.01 10.78 21.37
N ASP A 425 34.08 9.67 22.11
CA ASP A 425 33.00 9.25 23.01
C ASP A 425 32.70 10.28 24.09
N LYS A 426 33.76 10.95 24.58
CA LYS A 426 33.64 11.99 25.60
C LYS A 426 32.86 13.18 25.05
N GLY A 427 33.23 13.69 23.87
CA GLY A 427 32.54 14.81 23.25
C GLY A 427 31.07 14.50 22.93
N LEU A 428 30.78 13.28 22.48
CA LEU A 428 29.41 12.85 22.25
C LEU A 428 28.60 12.81 23.56
N ALA A 429 29.14 12.19 24.61
CA ALA A 429 28.47 12.13 25.90
C ALA A 429 28.26 13.52 26.53
N GLU A 430 29.23 14.43 26.40
CA GLU A 430 29.13 15.82 26.86
C GLU A 430 28.05 16.60 26.09
N PHE A 431 28.00 16.44 24.76
CA PHE A 431 26.95 17.03 23.94
C PHE A 431 25.56 16.52 24.33
N THR A 432 25.39 15.21 24.47
CA THR A 432 24.12 14.60 24.86
C THR A 432 23.65 15.09 26.23
N ALA A 433 24.53 15.06 27.24
CA ALA A 433 24.19 15.52 28.58
C ALA A 433 23.82 17.01 28.60
N TRP A 434 24.53 17.83 27.82
CA TRP A 434 24.19 19.24 27.65
C TRP A 434 22.81 19.42 27.00
N ALA A 435 22.54 18.76 25.87
CA ALA A 435 21.26 18.88 25.16
C ALA A 435 20.07 18.43 26.04
N GLN A 436 20.23 17.32 26.78
CA GLN A 436 19.24 16.85 27.73
C GLN A 436 19.03 17.82 28.90
N SER A 437 20.07 18.53 29.35
CA SER A 437 19.92 19.59 30.36
C SER A 437 19.07 20.78 29.87
N GLN A 438 18.95 20.97 28.55
CA GLN A 438 18.06 21.94 27.92
C GLN A 438 16.66 21.36 27.64
N GLY A 439 16.43 20.07 27.94
CA GLY A 439 15.17 19.38 27.69
C GLY A 439 15.01 18.83 26.27
N PHE A 440 16.10 18.73 25.49
CA PHE A 440 16.10 18.13 24.16
C PHE A 440 16.48 16.67 24.19
N ARG A 441 15.99 15.91 23.20
CA ARG A 441 16.37 14.51 23.02
C ARG A 441 17.44 14.38 21.95
N VAL A 442 18.36 13.44 22.16
CA VAL A 442 19.45 13.16 21.22
C VAL A 442 19.39 11.72 20.73
N PHE A 443 19.41 11.56 19.42
CA PHE A 443 19.35 10.29 18.71
C PHE A 443 20.60 10.11 17.84
N LEU A 444 20.96 8.85 17.57
CA LEU A 444 22.07 8.50 16.70
C LEU A 444 21.58 7.77 15.46
N GLU A 445 21.83 8.31 14.27
CA GLU A 445 21.51 7.59 13.04
C GLU A 445 22.47 6.40 12.88
N ASP A 446 21.91 5.19 12.71
CA ASP A 446 22.68 3.97 12.46
C ASP A 446 21.93 3.01 11.52
N ASN A 447 22.67 2.09 10.92
CA ASN A 447 22.15 1.09 9.99
C ASN A 447 22.64 -0.32 10.42
N TYR A 448 21.67 -1.18 10.73
CA TYR A 448 21.94 -2.54 11.20
C TYR A 448 21.86 -3.61 10.10
N VAL A 449 21.42 -3.22 8.91
CA VAL A 449 21.13 -4.13 7.81
C VAL A 449 22.34 -4.23 6.88
N ASP A 450 23.05 -3.13 6.64
CA ASP A 450 24.24 -3.14 5.79
C ASP A 450 25.46 -3.73 6.52
N ALA A 451 26.27 -4.48 5.77
CA ALA A 451 27.56 -4.98 6.24
C ALA A 451 28.58 -5.07 5.10
N PHE A 452 29.84 -4.72 5.38
CA PHE A 452 30.91 -4.78 4.39
C PHE A 452 31.92 -5.86 4.76
N GLU A 453 32.16 -6.80 3.84
CA GLU A 453 33.03 -7.97 4.06
C GLU A 453 34.45 -7.56 4.46
N VAL A 454 34.96 -6.45 3.92
CA VAL A 454 36.28 -5.89 4.26
C VAL A 454 36.43 -5.55 5.75
N ASN A 455 35.33 -5.27 6.45
CA ASN A 455 35.33 -4.95 7.88
C ASN A 455 35.23 -6.19 8.78
N GLY A 456 34.78 -7.34 8.24
CA GLY A 456 34.54 -8.55 9.02
C GLY A 456 33.38 -8.44 10.01
N GLY A 457 33.34 -9.37 10.98
CA GLY A 457 32.32 -9.37 12.05
C GLY A 457 31.01 -10.11 11.73
N PHE A 458 30.85 -10.59 10.50
CA PHE A 458 29.73 -11.43 10.04
C PHE A 458 30.21 -12.50 9.05
N ASN A 459 29.35 -13.48 8.78
CA ASN A 459 29.57 -14.59 7.89
C ASN A 459 28.72 -14.41 6.62
N THR A 460 29.40 -14.21 5.47
CA THR A 460 28.76 -13.97 4.16
C THR A 460 27.89 -15.13 3.66
N ARG A 461 27.92 -16.29 4.31
CA ARG A 461 27.05 -17.44 3.98
C ARG A 461 25.85 -17.55 4.91
N HIS A 462 26.02 -17.29 6.20
CA HIS A 462 25.00 -17.61 7.21
C HIS A 462 24.28 -16.39 7.77
N ASP A 463 24.93 -15.23 7.76
CA ASP A 463 24.41 -14.02 8.43
C ASP A 463 23.61 -13.10 7.50
N VAL A 464 23.66 -13.38 6.20
CA VAL A 464 23.13 -12.51 5.14
C VAL A 464 21.77 -12.98 4.65
N ALA A 465 20.93 -12.02 4.28
CA ALA A 465 19.71 -12.30 3.56
C ALA A 465 20.01 -12.94 2.20
N ARG A 466 19.07 -13.73 1.67
CA ARG A 466 19.26 -14.52 0.44
C ARG A 466 18.10 -14.33 -0.51
N THR A 467 18.41 -14.36 -1.81
CA THR A 467 17.40 -14.42 -2.88
C THR A 467 16.65 -15.76 -2.86
N PRO A 468 15.50 -15.86 -3.56
CA PRO A 468 14.83 -17.15 -3.80
C PRO A 468 15.75 -18.22 -4.45
N ALA A 469 16.74 -17.79 -5.24
CA ALA A 469 17.78 -18.66 -5.80
C ALA A 469 18.85 -19.11 -4.77
N LYS A 470 18.64 -18.83 -3.48
CA LYS A 470 19.55 -19.09 -2.35
C LYS A 470 20.91 -18.40 -2.47
N LEU A 471 21.03 -17.35 -3.29
CA LEU A 471 22.25 -16.56 -3.38
C LEU A 471 22.24 -15.46 -2.32
N PRO A 472 23.38 -15.17 -1.65
CA PRO A 472 23.53 -13.98 -0.81
C PRO A 472 23.06 -12.71 -1.51
N LEU A 473 22.38 -11.83 -0.77
CA LEU A 473 22.10 -10.47 -1.20
C LEU A 473 23.38 -9.63 -1.02
N SER A 474 24.13 -9.46 -2.12
CA SER A 474 25.37 -8.70 -2.14
C SER A 474 25.65 -7.99 -3.47
N GLN A 475 26.48 -6.95 -3.41
CA GLN A 475 27.16 -6.37 -4.56
C GLN A 475 28.60 -6.03 -4.16
N GLY A 476 29.58 -6.69 -4.79
CA GLY A 476 30.98 -6.53 -4.41
C GLY A 476 31.21 -6.98 -2.97
N ASP A 477 31.73 -6.08 -2.14
CA ASP A 477 31.99 -6.28 -0.72
C ASP A 477 30.81 -5.91 0.20
N HIS A 478 29.72 -5.37 -0.35
CA HIS A 478 28.53 -4.94 0.40
C HIS A 478 27.49 -6.06 0.43
N TYR A 479 27.03 -6.43 1.63
CA TYR A 479 26.03 -7.45 1.90
C TYR A 479 24.86 -6.88 2.72
N ILE A 480 23.67 -7.45 2.54
CA ILE A 480 22.50 -7.25 3.40
C ILE A 480 22.47 -8.36 4.45
N LEU A 481 22.57 -7.99 5.73
CA LEU A 481 22.34 -8.89 6.85
C LEU A 481 20.88 -9.33 6.89
N SER A 482 20.66 -10.58 7.32
CA SER A 482 19.33 -11.03 7.71
C SER A 482 18.80 -10.14 8.85
N PRO A 483 17.56 -9.64 8.80
CA PRO A 483 17.00 -8.81 9.88
C PRO A 483 17.07 -9.46 11.26
N LEU A 484 16.92 -10.79 11.33
CA LEU A 484 17.07 -11.54 12.58
C LEU A 484 18.50 -11.46 13.12
N VAL A 485 19.50 -11.61 12.23
CA VAL A 485 20.92 -11.53 12.59
C VAL A 485 21.32 -10.11 12.97
N ALA A 486 20.87 -9.13 12.19
CA ALA A 486 21.01 -7.70 12.47
C ALA A 486 20.52 -7.38 13.90
N PHE A 487 19.33 -7.88 14.26
CA PHE A 487 18.76 -7.68 15.59
C PHE A 487 19.51 -8.43 16.69
N GLU A 488 19.65 -9.75 16.56
CA GLU A 488 20.14 -10.62 17.64
C GLU A 488 21.62 -10.40 17.97
N ARG A 489 22.45 -10.16 16.95
CA ARG A 489 23.91 -10.08 17.13
C ARG A 489 24.44 -8.66 17.29
N PHE A 490 23.75 -7.69 16.70
CA PHE A 490 24.23 -6.31 16.66
C PHE A 490 23.32 -5.39 17.46
N ALA A 491 22.05 -5.22 17.09
CA ALA A 491 21.15 -4.26 17.74
C ALA A 491 21.01 -4.50 19.24
N ARG A 492 20.75 -5.76 19.65
CA ARG A 492 20.61 -6.14 21.06
C ARG A 492 21.87 -5.90 21.91
N ARG A 493 23.05 -5.90 21.29
CA ARG A 493 24.33 -5.63 21.97
C ARG A 493 24.62 -4.14 22.01
N ASP A 494 24.46 -3.47 20.88
CA ASP A 494 25.04 -2.15 20.69
C ASP A 494 24.11 -1.02 21.14
N ILE A 495 22.79 -1.17 21.01
CA ILE A 495 21.84 -0.14 21.46
C ILE A 495 21.98 0.13 22.96
N PRO A 496 21.99 -0.89 23.86
CA PRO A 496 22.21 -0.66 25.28
C PRO A 496 23.60 -0.08 25.58
N GLU A 497 24.63 -0.47 24.83
CA GLU A 497 25.98 0.04 25.01
C GLU A 497 26.09 1.52 24.61
N MET A 498 25.43 1.94 23.52
CA MET A 498 25.37 3.35 23.10
C MET A 498 24.61 4.20 24.13
N ALA A 499 23.46 3.73 24.60
CA ALA A 499 22.72 4.41 25.66
C ALA A 499 23.58 4.56 26.93
N LYS A 500 24.28 3.50 27.35
CA LYS A 500 25.16 3.53 28.52
C LYS A 500 26.37 4.45 28.34
N ARG A 501 27.02 4.42 27.18
CA ARG A 501 28.28 5.11 26.91
C ARG A 501 28.09 6.60 26.61
N TYR A 502 27.00 6.95 25.94
CA TYR A 502 26.75 8.29 25.41
C TYR A 502 25.53 8.99 26.02
N GLY A 503 24.68 8.27 26.76
CA GLY A 503 23.48 8.83 27.37
C GLY A 503 22.35 9.17 26.40
N VAL A 504 22.42 8.72 25.14
CA VAL A 504 21.45 9.09 24.08
C VAL A 504 20.06 8.51 24.33
N ASP A 505 19.03 9.19 23.84
CA ASP A 505 17.61 8.85 24.01
C ASP A 505 17.15 7.73 23.05
N GLY A 506 17.90 7.49 21.98
CA GLY A 506 17.61 6.41 21.03
C GLY A 506 18.50 6.44 19.79
N LEU A 507 18.02 5.74 18.75
CA LEU A 507 18.56 5.75 17.40
C LEU A 507 17.62 6.49 16.46
#